data_AF-A0A6I2MWY2-F1
#
_entry.id   AF-A0A6I2MWY2-F1
#
_cell.length_a   1.000
_cell.length_b   1.000
_cell.length_c   1.000
_cell.angle_alpha   90.00
_cell.angle_beta   90.00
_cell.angle_gamma   90.00
#
_symmetry.space_group_name_H-M   'P 1'
#
loop_
_entity.id
_entity.type
_entity.pdbx_description
1 polymer ?
#
loop_
_entity_poly.entity_id
_entity_poly.type
_entity_poly.pdbx_seq_one_letter_code
_entity_poly.pdbx_strand_id
1 'polypeptide(L)'
;MELSQIVDRLLLNGTLTKCPGLMHGKLGIAIFFFEYARYAGEVLFEEYAWDLIAAIQEQIHANYRPDYEKGIAGIGVGIDYLVRHGFIEAEKDLFEDFDERMYRAVMYDPFANYSRDEGLSGYGWYWLHRTASQMAGECLSLIVEQIESNNRNLSANEERDTYFFLQAYAGELESSLPLPDSEPKLISDSMGLSSGYAGNGLSMLTAIGAISDSWRRLL
;
A
#
# COMPACT_ATOMS: atom_id res chain seq x y z
N MET A 1 -7.31 21.49 10.01
CA MET A 1 -6.28 21.80 9.00
C MET A 1 -7.01 21.87 7.69
N GLU A 2 -6.74 22.89 6.87
CA GLU A 2 -7.38 23.03 5.55
C GLU A 2 -6.68 22.16 4.51
N LEU A 3 -7.39 21.75 3.46
CA LEU A 3 -6.84 20.89 2.40
C LEU A 3 -5.62 21.57 1.73
N SER A 4 -5.67 22.89 1.52
CA SER A 4 -4.54 23.66 0.99
C SER A 4 -3.29 23.55 1.86
N GLN A 5 -3.43 23.52 3.19
CA GLN A 5 -2.30 23.39 4.11
C GLN A 5 -1.66 21.98 4.02
N ILE A 6 -2.47 20.96 3.74
CA ILE A 6 -1.97 19.60 3.50
C ILE A 6 -1.18 19.55 2.19
N VAL A 7 -1.74 20.13 1.13
CA VAL A 7 -1.10 20.23 -0.20
C VAL A 7 0.25 20.94 -0.09
N ASP A 8 0.31 22.11 0.55
CA ASP A 8 1.55 22.87 0.72
C ASP A 8 2.62 22.06 1.47
N ARG A 9 2.23 21.36 2.56
CA ARG A 9 3.16 20.52 3.32
C ARG A 9 3.67 19.33 2.49
N LEU A 10 2.79 18.68 1.74
CA LEU A 10 3.15 17.53 0.91
C LEU A 10 4.02 17.94 -0.28
N LEU A 11 3.78 19.09 -0.91
CA LEU A 11 4.63 19.64 -1.97
C LEU A 11 6.05 19.93 -1.46
N LEU A 12 6.16 20.56 -0.28
CA LEU A 12 7.45 20.93 0.32
C LEU A 12 8.26 19.72 0.80
N ASN A 13 7.60 18.64 1.22
CA ASN A 13 8.25 17.50 1.89
C ASN A 13 8.21 16.19 1.10
N GLY A 14 7.45 16.10 0.01
CA GLY A 14 7.22 14.85 -0.72
C GLY A 14 8.51 14.24 -1.25
N THR A 15 9.27 14.99 -2.05
CA THR A 15 10.57 14.55 -2.59
C THR A 15 11.64 14.37 -1.50
N LEU A 16 11.53 15.11 -0.39
CA LEU A 16 12.42 14.97 0.78
C LEU A 16 12.12 13.73 1.64
N THR A 17 10.95 13.12 1.47
CA THR A 17 10.54 11.93 2.23
C THR A 17 11.42 10.75 1.85
N LYS A 18 12.19 10.21 2.79
CA LYS A 18 13.18 9.15 2.51
C LYS A 18 12.57 7.79 2.19
N CYS A 19 11.43 7.46 2.79
CA CYS A 19 10.77 6.17 2.57
C CYS A 19 10.06 6.16 1.21
N PRO A 20 10.30 5.17 0.33
CA PRO A 20 9.53 5.01 -0.91
C PRO A 20 8.17 4.35 -0.69
N GLY A 21 7.98 3.67 0.45
CA GLY A 21 6.83 2.82 0.74
C GLY A 21 5.47 3.51 0.78
N LEU A 22 4.43 2.69 0.90
CA LEU A 22 3.03 3.12 0.85
C LEU A 22 2.59 3.85 2.13
N MET A 23 2.84 3.25 3.30
CA MET A 23 2.21 3.69 4.56
C MET A 23 2.80 4.99 5.08
N HIS A 24 4.09 5.20 4.90
CA HIS A 24 4.82 6.35 5.46
C HIS A 24 5.73 7.04 4.45
N GLY A 25 5.58 6.71 3.16
CA GLY A 25 6.53 7.12 2.13
C GLY A 25 5.91 7.81 0.93
N LYS A 26 6.76 8.03 -0.08
CA LYS A 26 6.45 8.76 -1.30
C LYS A 26 5.23 8.21 -2.03
N LEU A 27 5.00 6.90 -2.03
CA LEU A 27 3.89 6.32 -2.79
C LEU A 27 2.54 6.78 -2.24
N GLY A 28 2.40 6.85 -0.93
CA GLY A 28 1.20 7.41 -0.31
C GLY A 28 0.93 8.86 -0.70
N ILE A 29 2.01 9.65 -0.80
CA ILE A 29 1.96 11.04 -1.24
C ILE A 29 1.58 11.14 -2.73
N ALA A 30 2.14 10.27 -3.57
CA ALA A 30 1.83 10.19 -4.99
C ALA A 30 0.33 9.86 -5.21
N ILE A 31 -0.21 8.87 -4.49
CA ILE A 31 -1.64 8.54 -4.53
C ILE A 31 -2.49 9.76 -4.17
N PHE A 32 -2.14 10.49 -3.11
CA PHE A 32 -2.83 11.73 -2.77
C PHE A 32 -2.79 12.75 -3.91
N PHE A 33 -1.64 12.98 -4.54
CA PHE A 33 -1.53 13.98 -5.62
C PHE A 33 -2.21 13.57 -6.91
N PHE A 34 -2.26 12.28 -7.24
CA PHE A 34 -3.07 11.77 -8.35
C PHE A 34 -4.57 12.06 -8.13
N GLU A 35 -5.09 11.77 -6.94
CA GLU A 35 -6.49 12.08 -6.59
C GLU A 35 -6.74 13.59 -6.55
N TYR A 36 -5.82 14.35 -5.97
CA TYR A 36 -5.93 15.80 -5.85
C TYR A 36 -5.85 16.50 -7.21
N ALA A 37 -5.02 16.01 -8.14
CA ALA A 37 -4.94 16.53 -9.51
C ALA A 37 -6.29 16.41 -10.23
N ARG A 38 -6.96 15.25 -10.11
CA ARG A 38 -8.31 15.05 -10.66
C ARG A 38 -9.34 15.99 -10.04
N TYR A 39 -9.29 16.17 -8.72
CA TYR A 39 -10.18 17.07 -8.01
C TYR A 39 -9.96 18.55 -8.41
N ALA A 40 -8.71 18.99 -8.45
CA ALA A 40 -8.35 20.38 -8.77
C ALA A 40 -8.45 20.71 -10.27
N GLY A 41 -8.35 19.70 -11.14
CA GLY A 41 -8.27 19.88 -12.59
C GLY A 41 -6.93 20.45 -13.05
N GLU A 42 -5.86 20.23 -12.28
CA GLU A 42 -4.55 20.85 -12.49
C GLU A 42 -3.46 19.80 -12.72
N VAL A 43 -2.91 19.77 -13.94
CA VAL A 43 -1.88 18.80 -14.38
C VAL A 43 -0.60 18.86 -13.56
N LEU A 44 -0.24 20.02 -13.02
CA LEU A 44 0.98 20.20 -12.22
C LEU A 44 1.04 19.26 -11.00
N PHE A 45 -0.10 18.92 -10.40
CA PHE A 45 -0.14 17.96 -9.29
C PHE A 45 0.08 16.52 -9.76
N GLU A 46 -0.39 16.18 -10.96
CA GLU A 46 -0.12 14.89 -11.58
C GLU A 46 1.36 14.75 -11.96
N GLU A 47 1.96 15.79 -12.56
CA GLU A 47 3.39 15.84 -12.85
C GLU A 47 4.23 15.63 -11.58
N TYR A 48 3.85 16.28 -10.47
CA TYR A 48 4.51 16.07 -9.18
C TYR A 48 4.32 14.64 -8.64
N ALA A 49 3.15 14.03 -8.83
CA ALA A 49 2.93 12.64 -8.47
C ALA A 49 3.86 11.70 -9.25
N TRP A 50 4.07 11.97 -10.56
CA TRP A 50 5.01 11.23 -11.39
C TRP A 50 6.47 11.40 -10.95
N ASP A 51 6.89 12.60 -10.53
CA ASP A 51 8.23 12.82 -9.95
C ASP A 51 8.46 11.94 -8.71
N LEU A 52 7.42 11.75 -7.88
CA LEU A 52 7.49 10.87 -6.73
C LEU A 52 7.60 9.39 -7.14
N ILE A 53 6.88 8.96 -8.18
CA ILE A 53 6.99 7.60 -8.74
C ILE A 53 8.40 7.35 -9.28
N ALA A 54 8.95 8.29 -10.07
CA ALA A 54 10.33 8.19 -10.57
C ALA A 54 11.34 8.10 -9.41
N ALA A 55 11.18 8.94 -8.39
CA ALA A 55 12.03 8.88 -7.19
C ALA A 55 11.88 7.59 -6.38
N ILE A 56 10.74 6.88 -6.45
CA ILE A 56 10.59 5.54 -5.86
C ILE A 56 11.39 4.52 -6.67
N GLN A 57 11.27 4.56 -8.00
CA GLN A 57 11.99 3.65 -8.90
C GLN A 57 13.51 3.74 -8.74
N GLU A 58 14.05 4.94 -8.50
CA GLU A 58 15.48 5.14 -8.22
C GLU A 58 15.94 4.54 -6.86
N GLN A 59 15.01 4.30 -5.92
CA GLN A 59 15.33 3.82 -4.57
C GLN A 59 15.20 2.32 -4.39
N ILE A 60 14.33 1.68 -5.18
CA ILE A 60 14.10 0.25 -5.11
C ILE A 60 15.13 -0.53 -5.91
N HIS A 61 15.43 -1.75 -5.47
CA HIS A 61 16.37 -2.65 -6.12
C HIS A 61 15.97 -4.11 -5.83
N ALA A 62 16.56 -5.07 -6.53
CA ALA A 62 16.23 -6.51 -6.44
C ALA A 62 16.35 -7.14 -5.03
N ASN A 63 16.88 -6.43 -4.05
CA ASN A 63 17.02 -6.87 -2.66
C ASN A 63 16.30 -5.95 -1.67
N TYR A 64 15.46 -5.04 -2.16
CA TYR A 64 14.73 -4.12 -1.30
C TYR A 64 13.82 -4.90 -0.33
N ARG A 65 13.47 -4.29 0.79
CA ARG A 65 12.66 -4.95 1.82
C ARG A 65 11.28 -5.35 1.26
N PRO A 66 10.75 -6.54 1.60
CA PRO A 66 9.53 -7.07 0.98
C PRO A 66 8.24 -6.69 1.73
N ASP A 67 8.33 -6.10 2.92
CA ASP A 67 7.19 -5.81 3.76
C ASP A 67 6.20 -4.79 3.19
N TYR A 68 5.03 -4.72 3.81
CA TYR A 68 3.94 -3.88 3.34
C TYR A 68 4.13 -2.42 3.76
N GLU A 69 4.60 -2.17 4.98
CA GLU A 69 4.68 -0.81 5.53
C GLU A 69 5.64 0.08 4.73
N LYS A 70 6.83 -0.45 4.40
CA LYS A 70 7.94 0.30 3.80
C LYS A 70 8.48 -0.33 2.52
N GLY A 71 8.05 -1.53 2.16
CA GLY A 71 8.68 -2.38 1.15
C GLY A 71 7.85 -2.66 -0.10
N ILE A 72 8.31 -3.65 -0.87
CA ILE A 72 7.77 -4.02 -2.18
C ILE A 72 6.31 -4.46 -2.12
N ALA A 73 5.86 -5.15 -1.06
CA ALA A 73 4.46 -5.56 -0.95
C ALA A 73 3.52 -4.34 -0.98
N GLY A 74 3.79 -3.33 -0.14
CA GLY A 74 2.97 -2.12 -0.11
C GLY A 74 3.15 -1.27 -1.36
N ILE A 75 4.38 -1.20 -1.89
CA ILE A 75 4.64 -0.48 -3.14
C ILE A 75 3.82 -1.07 -4.29
N GLY A 76 3.88 -2.39 -4.48
CA GLY A 76 3.12 -3.07 -5.52
C GLY A 76 1.62 -2.93 -5.36
N VAL A 77 1.08 -3.05 -4.14
CA VAL A 77 -0.36 -2.84 -3.88
C VAL A 77 -0.77 -1.39 -4.19
N GLY A 78 0.05 -0.40 -3.85
CA GLY A 78 -0.21 1.00 -4.20
C GLY A 78 -0.12 1.28 -5.70
N ILE A 79 0.81 0.66 -6.42
CA ILE A 79 0.86 0.76 -7.90
C ILE A 79 -0.35 0.07 -8.54
N ASP A 80 -0.75 -1.10 -8.04
CA ASP A 80 -1.98 -1.77 -8.50
C ASP A 80 -3.23 -0.91 -8.26
N TYR A 81 -3.31 -0.20 -7.12
CA TYR A 81 -4.35 0.79 -6.89
C TYR A 81 -4.36 1.87 -7.97
N LEU A 82 -3.19 2.44 -8.30
CA LEU A 82 -3.08 3.49 -9.32
C LEU A 82 -3.52 2.99 -10.70
N VAL A 83 -3.14 1.76 -11.05
CA VAL A 83 -3.57 1.10 -12.31
C VAL A 83 -5.08 0.90 -12.33
N ARG A 84 -5.68 0.32 -11.27
CA ARG A 84 -7.12 0.02 -11.20
C ARG A 84 -7.99 1.28 -11.24
N HIS A 85 -7.48 2.41 -10.78
CA HIS A 85 -8.17 3.70 -10.82
C HIS A 85 -7.83 4.52 -12.07
N GLY A 86 -7.05 3.97 -13.01
CA GLY A 86 -6.73 4.60 -14.30
C GLY A 86 -5.80 5.81 -14.19
N PHE A 87 -4.94 5.85 -13.18
CA PHE A 87 -3.88 6.88 -13.05
C PHE A 87 -2.61 6.49 -13.80
N ILE A 88 -2.32 5.19 -13.88
CA ILE A 88 -1.15 4.63 -14.55
C ILE A 88 -1.63 3.55 -15.53
N GLU A 89 -1.06 3.52 -16.73
CA GLU A 89 -1.29 2.44 -17.68
C GLU A 89 -0.47 1.20 -17.30
N ALA A 90 -1.13 0.03 -17.28
CA ALA A 90 -0.45 -1.22 -16.96
C ALA A 90 0.28 -1.78 -18.19
N GLU A 91 1.61 -1.71 -18.16
CA GLU A 91 2.46 -2.47 -19.07
C GLU A 91 2.57 -3.94 -18.63
N LYS A 92 2.89 -4.84 -19.57
CA LYS A 92 2.86 -6.29 -19.34
C LYS A 92 3.84 -6.74 -18.25
N ASP A 93 4.96 -6.06 -18.15
CA ASP A 93 6.13 -6.31 -17.31
C ASP A 93 6.22 -5.37 -16.10
N LEU A 94 5.24 -4.47 -15.91
CA LEU A 94 5.23 -3.46 -14.84
C LEU A 94 5.52 -4.03 -13.43
N PHE A 95 5.14 -5.28 -13.19
CA PHE A 95 5.27 -5.95 -11.91
C PHE A 95 6.24 -7.13 -11.91
N GLU A 96 6.96 -7.39 -13.00
CA GLU A 96 7.83 -8.58 -13.12
C GLU A 96 8.88 -8.60 -11.99
N ASP A 97 9.62 -7.51 -11.81
CA ASP A 97 10.63 -7.35 -10.74
C ASP A 97 10.01 -7.42 -9.33
N PHE A 98 8.76 -6.95 -9.17
CA PHE A 98 8.07 -6.98 -7.87
C PHE A 98 7.61 -8.41 -7.54
N ASP A 99 7.00 -9.09 -8.51
CA ASP A 99 6.54 -10.47 -8.39
C ASP A 99 7.74 -11.39 -8.09
N GLU A 100 8.88 -11.22 -8.79
CA GLU A 100 10.11 -11.97 -8.51
C GLU A 100 10.65 -11.74 -7.09
N ARG A 101 10.72 -10.46 -6.67
CA ARG A 101 11.20 -10.11 -5.33
C ARG A 101 10.29 -10.66 -4.24
N MET A 102 8.98 -10.59 -4.43
CA MET A 102 7.98 -11.09 -3.48
C MET A 102 7.94 -12.61 -3.47
N TYR A 103 8.14 -13.27 -4.61
CA TYR A 103 8.24 -14.72 -4.67
C TYR A 103 9.44 -15.19 -3.86
N ARG A 104 10.61 -14.54 -4.04
CA ARG A 104 11.78 -14.83 -3.22
C ARG A 104 11.51 -14.64 -1.73
N ALA A 105 10.74 -13.61 -1.37
CA ALA A 105 10.37 -13.33 0.02
C ALA A 105 9.56 -14.47 0.65
N VAL A 106 8.60 -15.02 -0.09
CA VAL A 106 7.74 -16.11 0.38
C VAL A 106 8.48 -17.45 0.44
N MET A 107 9.30 -17.73 -0.58
CA MET A 107 9.91 -19.05 -0.74
C MET A 107 11.19 -19.24 0.06
N TYR A 108 11.97 -18.18 0.26
CA TYR A 108 13.37 -18.30 0.71
C TYR A 108 13.78 -17.35 1.83
N ASP A 109 13.20 -16.15 1.92
CA ASP A 109 13.58 -15.20 2.97
C ASP A 109 12.93 -15.59 4.32
N PRO A 110 13.62 -15.36 5.46
CA PRO A 110 12.95 -15.40 6.74
C PRO A 110 12.00 -14.19 6.87
N PHE A 111 10.79 -14.42 7.37
CA PHE A 111 9.85 -13.35 7.71
C PHE A 111 9.89 -13.04 9.21
N ALA A 112 9.61 -11.79 9.57
CA ALA A 112 9.77 -11.30 10.95
C ALA A 112 8.65 -11.77 11.88
N ASN A 113 7.40 -11.74 11.38
CA ASN A 113 6.19 -11.96 12.17
C ASN A 113 4.99 -12.24 11.23
N TYR A 114 3.78 -12.36 11.78
CA TYR A 114 2.57 -12.62 10.98
C TYR A 114 1.72 -11.36 10.74
N SER A 115 2.24 -10.18 11.07
CA SER A 115 1.51 -8.91 10.88
C SER A 115 1.39 -8.56 9.40
N ARG A 116 0.49 -7.64 9.07
CA ARG A 116 0.45 -7.06 7.72
C ARG A 116 1.69 -6.21 7.47
N ASP A 117 2.02 -5.33 8.41
CA ASP A 117 2.97 -4.26 8.15
C ASP A 117 4.40 -4.76 7.90
N GLU A 118 4.86 -5.76 8.66
CA GLU A 118 6.23 -6.31 8.54
C GLU A 118 6.29 -7.80 8.17
N GLY A 119 5.14 -8.46 8.14
CA GLY A 119 5.04 -9.91 8.20
C GLY A 119 4.37 -10.58 7.02
N LEU A 120 4.09 -11.87 7.22
CA LEU A 120 3.61 -12.76 6.17
C LEU A 120 2.23 -12.38 5.63
N SER A 121 1.35 -11.82 6.47
CA SER A 121 0.04 -11.32 6.04
C SER A 121 0.17 -10.18 5.02
N GLY A 122 1.22 -9.36 5.11
CA GLY A 122 1.51 -8.31 4.13
C GLY A 122 1.90 -8.88 2.77
N TYR A 123 2.67 -9.96 2.77
CA TYR A 123 3.04 -10.67 1.53
C TYR A 123 1.80 -11.30 0.90
N GLY A 124 0.91 -11.85 1.73
CA GLY A 124 -0.37 -12.38 1.30
C GLY A 124 -1.24 -11.32 0.63
N TRP A 125 -1.33 -10.13 1.23
CA TRP A 125 -2.05 -9.00 0.65
C TRP A 125 -1.52 -8.56 -0.71
N TYR A 126 -0.21 -8.59 -0.93
CA TYR A 126 0.38 -8.37 -2.25
C TYR A 126 -0.14 -9.38 -3.27
N TRP A 127 -0.07 -10.67 -2.95
CA TRP A 127 -0.48 -11.73 -3.88
C TRP A 127 -1.99 -11.77 -4.16
N LEU A 128 -2.82 -11.32 -3.23
CA LEU A 128 -4.26 -11.13 -3.47
C LEU A 128 -4.56 -10.04 -4.50
N HIS A 129 -3.71 -9.00 -4.60
CA HIS A 129 -3.82 -7.98 -5.64
C HIS A 129 -3.22 -8.45 -6.97
N ARG A 130 -2.35 -9.47 -6.92
CA ARG A 130 -1.59 -10.01 -8.05
C ARG A 130 -2.05 -11.41 -8.48
N THR A 131 -3.33 -11.74 -8.30
CA THR A 131 -3.90 -13.07 -8.62
C THR A 131 -3.76 -13.50 -10.08
N ALA A 132 -3.57 -12.55 -11.01
CA ALA A 132 -3.27 -12.83 -12.41
C ALA A 132 -1.83 -13.34 -12.64
N SER A 133 -0.92 -13.16 -11.67
CA SER A 133 0.45 -13.65 -11.74
C SER A 133 0.48 -15.16 -11.59
N GLN A 134 1.36 -15.82 -12.36
CA GLN A 134 1.52 -17.28 -12.32
C GLN A 134 2.08 -17.77 -10.98
N MET A 135 2.75 -16.88 -10.22
CA MET A 135 3.33 -17.16 -8.91
C MET A 135 2.31 -17.08 -7.77
N ALA A 136 1.19 -16.38 -7.97
CA ALA A 136 0.29 -16.02 -6.88
C ALA A 136 -0.32 -17.24 -6.17
N GLY A 137 -0.72 -18.28 -6.93
CA GLY A 137 -1.37 -19.46 -6.37
C GLY A 137 -0.48 -20.24 -5.40
N GLU A 138 0.78 -20.48 -5.78
CA GLU A 138 1.76 -21.16 -4.91
C GLU A 138 2.09 -20.31 -3.69
N CYS A 139 2.38 -19.02 -3.87
CA CYS A 139 2.73 -18.13 -2.77
C CYS A 139 1.58 -18.00 -1.75
N LEU A 140 0.34 -17.80 -2.20
CA LEU A 140 -0.81 -17.70 -1.31
C LEU A 140 -1.03 -18.99 -0.52
N SER A 141 -0.92 -20.15 -1.19
CA SER A 141 -1.10 -21.45 -0.54
C SER A 141 -0.06 -21.68 0.57
N LEU A 142 1.20 -21.37 0.31
CA LEU A 142 2.27 -21.50 1.30
C LEU A 142 2.09 -20.54 2.48
N ILE A 143 1.70 -19.29 2.21
CA ILE A 143 1.43 -18.31 3.26
C ILE A 143 0.31 -18.80 4.19
N VAL A 144 -0.78 -19.30 3.62
CA VAL A 144 -1.91 -19.85 4.38
C VAL A 144 -1.46 -21.04 5.22
N GLU A 145 -0.73 -21.98 4.64
CA GLU A 145 -0.19 -23.14 5.38
C GLU A 145 0.70 -22.71 6.55
N GLN A 146 1.56 -21.70 6.37
CA GLN A 146 2.41 -21.18 7.43
C GLN A 146 1.62 -20.51 8.56
N ILE A 147 0.56 -19.76 8.22
CA ILE A 147 -0.32 -19.12 9.22
C ILE A 147 -1.10 -20.19 9.98
N GLU A 148 -1.72 -21.16 9.30
CA GLU A 148 -2.55 -22.19 9.93
C GLU A 148 -1.74 -23.20 10.75
N SER A 149 -0.52 -23.51 10.33
CA SER A 149 0.39 -24.40 11.08
C SER A 149 1.13 -23.70 12.22
N ASN A 150 0.92 -22.39 12.42
CA ASN A 150 1.59 -21.65 13.48
C ASN A 150 1.13 -22.11 14.87
N ASN A 151 2.07 -22.66 15.64
CA ASN A 151 1.85 -23.13 17.01
C ASN A 151 2.25 -22.10 18.08
N ARG A 152 2.59 -20.86 17.69
CA ARG A 152 3.01 -19.80 18.60
C ARG A 152 1.85 -18.86 18.91
N ASN A 153 1.84 -18.32 20.13
CA ASN A 153 0.92 -17.23 20.49
C ASN A 153 1.23 -15.99 19.64
N LEU A 154 0.27 -15.58 18.84
CA LEU A 154 0.30 -14.35 18.07
C LEU A 154 0.02 -13.16 19.00
N SER A 155 0.57 -11.99 18.67
CA SER A 155 0.09 -10.75 19.27
C SER A 155 -1.32 -10.40 18.76
N ALA A 156 -2.07 -9.58 19.49
CA ALA A 156 -3.42 -9.18 19.07
C ALA A 156 -3.46 -8.55 17.66
N ASN A 157 -2.40 -7.84 17.27
CA ASN A 157 -2.28 -7.27 15.92
C ASN A 157 -2.09 -8.35 14.86
N GLU A 158 -1.23 -9.35 15.13
CA GLU A 158 -1.02 -10.47 14.22
C GLU A 158 -2.26 -11.36 14.11
N GLU A 159 -2.97 -11.64 15.21
CA GLU A 159 -4.23 -12.38 15.18
C GLU A 159 -5.25 -11.69 14.27
N ARG A 160 -5.40 -10.37 14.44
CA ARG A 160 -6.30 -9.56 13.61
C ARG A 160 -5.88 -9.58 12.14
N ASP A 161 -4.59 -9.34 11.85
CA ASP A 161 -4.10 -9.21 10.47
C ASP A 161 -4.17 -10.55 9.72
N THR A 162 -3.82 -11.65 10.39
CA THR A 162 -3.93 -13.01 9.83
C THR A 162 -5.39 -13.39 9.59
N TYR A 163 -6.29 -13.09 10.53
CA TYR A 163 -7.73 -13.32 10.36
C TYR A 163 -8.27 -12.60 9.11
N PHE A 164 -7.99 -11.32 8.94
CA PHE A 164 -8.44 -10.57 7.77
C PHE A 164 -7.85 -11.08 6.46
N PHE A 165 -6.56 -11.45 6.47
CA PHE A 165 -5.93 -12.03 5.30
C PHE A 165 -6.59 -13.37 4.91
N LEU A 166 -6.80 -14.29 5.85
CA LEU A 166 -7.42 -15.60 5.58
C LEU A 166 -8.84 -15.47 5.04
N GLN A 167 -9.63 -14.54 5.59
CA GLN A 167 -10.98 -14.23 5.09
C GLN A 167 -10.94 -13.67 3.65
N ALA A 168 -9.98 -12.79 3.35
CA ALA A 168 -9.77 -12.27 2.00
C ALA A 168 -9.38 -13.39 1.03
N TYR A 169 -8.47 -14.27 1.44
CA TYR A 169 -8.03 -15.42 0.65
C TYR A 169 -9.18 -16.39 0.34
N ALA A 170 -10.09 -16.63 1.30
CA ALA A 170 -11.26 -17.48 1.10
C ALA A 170 -12.31 -16.92 0.12
N GLY A 171 -12.11 -15.69 -0.40
CA GLY A 171 -13.09 -15.00 -1.25
C GLY A 171 -14.30 -14.48 -0.47
N GLU A 172 -14.23 -14.47 0.86
CA GLU A 172 -15.33 -14.03 1.74
C GLU A 172 -15.35 -12.50 1.92
N LEU A 173 -14.39 -11.77 1.32
CA LEU A 173 -14.08 -10.38 1.65
C LEU A 173 -14.17 -9.37 0.48
N GLU A 174 -14.88 -9.68 -0.61
CA GLU A 174 -15.02 -8.73 -1.73
C GLU A 174 -15.84 -7.47 -1.40
N SER A 175 -16.51 -7.39 -0.24
CA SER A 175 -17.32 -6.23 0.18
C SER A 175 -17.18 -5.77 1.64
N SER A 176 -16.38 -6.45 2.47
CA SER A 176 -16.47 -6.32 3.94
C SER A 176 -15.14 -6.21 4.69
N LEU A 177 -14.05 -5.75 4.06
CA LEU A 177 -12.94 -5.20 4.84
C LEU A 177 -13.54 -4.13 5.77
N PRO A 178 -13.49 -4.28 7.09
CA PRO A 178 -13.84 -3.17 7.94
C PRO A 178 -12.85 -2.07 7.59
N LEU A 179 -13.38 -0.97 7.05
CA LEU A 179 -12.65 0.27 7.02
C LEU A 179 -12.09 0.46 8.43
N PRO A 180 -10.83 0.88 8.58
CA PRO A 180 -10.27 1.17 9.89
C PRO A 180 -11.31 1.93 10.72
N ASP A 181 -11.63 1.44 11.93
CA ASP A 181 -12.75 1.93 12.75
C ASP A 181 -12.68 3.45 13.02
N SER A 182 -11.51 4.05 12.80
CA SER A 182 -11.29 5.48 12.84
C SER A 182 -10.59 5.98 11.57
N GLU A 183 -11.04 7.14 11.08
CA GLU A 183 -10.25 7.92 10.12
C GLU A 183 -8.81 8.06 10.62
N PRO A 184 -7.81 8.04 9.72
CA PRO A 184 -6.42 8.26 10.11
C PRO A 184 -6.29 9.63 10.76
N LYS A 185 -6.33 9.67 12.09
CA LYS A 185 -6.04 10.90 12.83
C LYS A 185 -4.58 11.26 12.54
N LEU A 186 -4.33 12.50 12.17
CA LEU A 186 -2.96 13.02 12.06
C LEU A 186 -2.32 12.95 13.45
N ILE A 187 -1.52 11.91 13.69
CA ILE A 187 -0.86 11.67 14.97
C ILE A 187 0.65 11.97 14.86
N SER A 188 1.17 12.20 13.64
CA SER A 188 2.60 12.37 13.39
C SER A 188 2.94 13.37 12.27
N ASP A 189 4.20 13.81 12.20
CA ASP A 189 4.78 14.51 11.05
C ASP A 189 5.04 13.59 9.83
N SER A 190 4.41 12.40 9.80
CA SER A 190 4.50 11.48 8.67
C SER A 190 3.80 12.07 7.44
N MET A 191 4.41 11.90 6.27
CA MET A 191 3.86 12.39 5.01
C MET A 191 2.96 11.35 4.30
N GLY A 192 3.10 10.06 4.62
CA GLY A 192 2.41 8.96 3.92
C GLY A 192 0.93 8.77 4.29
N LEU A 193 0.36 7.63 3.88
CA LEU A 193 -1.06 7.31 4.08
C LEU A 193 -1.45 7.08 5.54
N SER A 194 -0.67 6.27 6.27
CA SER A 194 -1.01 5.90 7.64
C SER A 194 -0.63 7.00 8.62
N SER A 195 -1.65 7.59 9.26
CA SER A 195 -1.53 8.65 10.26
C SER A 195 -0.69 9.86 9.81
N GLY A 196 -0.61 10.09 8.50
CA GLY A 196 0.17 11.14 7.86
C GLY A 196 -0.67 12.13 7.05
N TYR A 197 0.00 13.13 6.46
CA TYR A 197 -0.64 14.20 5.70
C TYR A 197 -1.38 13.69 4.46
N ALA A 198 -0.83 12.72 3.73
CA ALA A 198 -1.50 12.17 2.54
C ALA A 198 -2.82 11.47 2.89
N GLY A 199 -2.84 10.62 3.93
CA GLY A 199 -4.08 9.97 4.38
C GLY A 199 -5.12 10.93 4.93
N ASN A 200 -4.68 12.00 5.61
CA ASN A 200 -5.59 13.07 6.04
C ASN A 200 -6.16 13.83 4.83
N GLY A 201 -5.33 14.14 3.83
CA GLY A 201 -5.76 14.78 2.59
C GLY A 201 -6.80 13.95 1.84
N LEU A 202 -6.57 12.64 1.70
CA LEU A 202 -7.54 11.72 1.10
C LEU A 202 -8.84 11.64 1.92
N SER A 203 -8.75 11.63 3.25
CA SER A 203 -9.94 11.67 4.12
C SER A 203 -10.74 12.95 3.92
N MET A 204 -10.08 14.10 3.78
CA MET A 204 -10.74 15.38 3.49
C MET A 204 -11.40 15.38 2.11
N LEU A 205 -10.72 14.87 1.07
CA LEU A 205 -11.29 14.71 -0.28
C LEU A 205 -12.51 13.79 -0.27
N THR A 206 -12.46 12.71 0.51
CA THR A 206 -13.59 11.78 0.69
C THR A 206 -14.76 12.49 1.39
N ALA A 207 -14.49 13.25 2.45
CA ALA A 207 -15.51 13.94 3.23
C ALA A 207 -16.29 15.01 2.44
N ILE A 208 -15.64 15.64 1.45
CA ILE A 208 -16.30 16.60 0.54
C ILE A 208 -16.94 15.93 -0.70
N GLY A 209 -16.88 14.60 -0.80
CA GLY A 209 -17.44 13.84 -1.92
C GLY A 209 -16.65 13.94 -3.22
N ALA A 210 -15.37 14.37 -3.17
CA ALA A 210 -14.52 14.47 -4.35
C ALA A 210 -14.00 13.11 -4.83
N ILE A 211 -13.77 12.17 -3.91
CA ILE A 211 -13.29 10.82 -4.20
C ILE A 211 -14.08 9.77 -3.37
N SER A 212 -14.04 8.51 -3.81
CA SER A 212 -14.60 7.39 -3.03
C SER A 212 -13.70 7.00 -1.86
N ASP A 213 -14.19 6.18 -0.94
CA ASP A 213 -13.43 5.64 0.19
C ASP A 213 -12.59 4.40 -0.17
N SER A 214 -12.48 4.03 -1.46
CA SER A 214 -11.75 2.85 -1.94
C SER A 214 -10.28 2.81 -1.49
N TRP A 215 -9.62 3.98 -1.41
CA TRP A 215 -8.23 4.11 -0.96
C TRP A 215 -8.00 3.58 0.46
N ARG A 216 -9.03 3.54 1.31
CA ARG A 216 -8.91 3.04 2.68
C ARG A 216 -8.58 1.54 2.73
N ARG A 217 -8.79 0.80 1.64
CA ARG A 217 -8.35 -0.61 1.51
C ARG A 217 -6.83 -0.76 1.51
N LEU A 218 -6.09 0.33 1.33
CA LEU A 218 -4.64 0.36 1.43
C LEU A 218 -4.15 0.39 2.90
N LEU A 219 -5.03 0.78 3.84
CA LEU A 219 -4.74 0.99 5.27
C LEU A 219 -5.05 -0.21 6.14
#